data_AF-A0A1C5S2Y9-F1
#
_entry.id   AF-A0A1C5S2Y9-F1
#
_cell.length_a   1.000
_cell.length_b   1.000
_cell.length_c   1.000
_cell.angle_alpha   90.00
_cell.angle_beta   90.00
_cell.angle_gamma   90.00
#
_symmetry.space_group_name_H-M   'P 1'
#
loop_
_entity.id
_entity.type
_entity.pdbx_description
1 polymer ?
#
loop_
_entity_poly.entity_id
_entity_poly.type
_entity_poly.pdbx_seq_one_letter_code
_entity_poly.pdbx_strand_id
1 'polypeptide(L)'
;MYKAENIDTDKALKAIDESRVMQERASQLRSEKERSYMEGVNKGLDIAENLFKCTNYEKTEQEATYTDGVCDVFYELGKELDIPTQDIRDNISSVDEACALFADRIREAIAGDKGDPGTV
;
A
#
# COMPACT_ATOMS: atom_id res chain seq x y z
N MET A 1 -29.97 47.76 42.80
CA MET A 1 -28.55 47.85 42.41
C MET A 1 -28.14 49.31 42.50
N TYR A 2 -27.07 49.62 43.22
CA TYR A 2 -26.54 51.00 43.31
C TYR A 2 -26.08 51.46 41.92
N LYS A 3 -26.47 52.67 41.50
CA LYS A 3 -26.00 53.32 40.27
C LYS A 3 -25.25 54.57 40.68
N ALA A 4 -24.02 54.74 40.17
CA ALA A 4 -23.22 55.91 40.45
C ALA A 4 -23.82 57.14 39.75
N GLU A 5 -23.96 58.24 40.49
CA GLU A 5 -24.72 59.43 40.06
C GLU A 5 -24.13 60.12 38.81
N ASN A 6 -22.82 59.99 38.59
CA ASN A 6 -22.09 60.63 37.49
C ASN A 6 -21.62 59.64 36.41
N ILE A 7 -22.03 58.36 36.47
CA ILE A 7 -21.58 57.33 35.53
C ILE A 7 -22.79 56.59 34.98
N ASP A 8 -22.92 56.58 33.65
CA ASP A 8 -23.86 55.73 32.94
C ASP A 8 -23.40 54.27 33.05
N THR A 9 -23.82 53.66 34.16
CA THR A 9 -23.43 52.32 34.58
C THR A 9 -23.95 51.27 33.59
N ASP A 10 -25.13 51.49 33.01
CA ASP A 10 -25.74 50.54 32.08
C ASP A 10 -24.97 50.51 30.75
N LYS A 11 -24.59 51.69 30.24
CA LYS A 11 -23.73 51.80 29.04
C LYS A 11 -22.35 51.20 29.27
N ALA A 12 -21.76 51.42 30.45
CA ALA A 12 -20.46 50.85 30.80
C ALA A 12 -20.51 49.31 30.86
N LEU A 13 -21.51 48.74 31.52
CA LEU A 13 -21.69 47.29 31.61
C LEU A 13 -21.93 46.66 30.23
N LYS A 14 -22.75 47.30 29.39
CA LYS A 14 -22.98 46.84 28.01
C LYS A 14 -21.68 46.81 27.20
N ALA A 15 -20.85 47.86 27.27
CA ALA A 15 -19.57 47.90 26.57
C ALA A 15 -18.58 46.83 27.09
N ILE A 16 -18.60 46.53 28.39
CA ILE A 16 -17.79 45.47 28.99
C ILE A 16 -18.22 44.10 28.45
N ASP A 17 -19.52 43.81 28.41
CA ASP A 17 -20.03 42.54 27.91
C ASP A 17 -19.79 42.37 26.42
N GLU A 18 -19.96 43.43 25.61
CA GLU A 18 -19.61 43.42 24.18
C GLU A 18 -18.12 43.13 23.99
N SER A 19 -17.24 43.76 24.78
CA SER A 19 -15.80 43.51 24.75
C SER A 19 -15.45 42.06 25.11
N ARG A 20 -16.09 41.49 26.14
CA ARG A 20 -15.91 40.07 26.52
C ARG A 20 -16.29 39.13 25.38
N VAL A 21 -17.45 39.33 24.77
CA VAL A 21 -17.92 38.51 23.64
C VAL A 21 -16.96 38.61 22.45
N MET A 22 -16.44 39.81 22.15
CA MET A 22 -15.45 39.97 21.09
C MET A 22 -14.13 39.24 21.41
N GLN A 23 -13.65 39.32 22.65
CA GLN A 23 -12.43 38.63 23.07
C GLN A 23 -12.58 37.11 23.03
N GLU A 24 -13.71 36.56 23.46
CA GLU A 24 -13.99 35.13 23.38
C GLU A 24 -14.00 34.63 21.93
N ARG A 25 -14.70 35.32 21.04
CA ARG A 25 -14.73 34.98 19.61
C ARG A 25 -13.34 35.06 18.98
N ALA A 26 -12.58 36.11 19.28
CA ALA A 26 -11.21 36.24 18.81
C ALA A 26 -10.30 35.11 19.32
N SER A 27 -10.50 34.67 20.57
CA SER A 27 -9.79 33.52 21.13
C SER A 27 -10.13 32.23 20.39
N GLN A 28 -11.41 31.95 20.17
CA GLN A 28 -11.87 30.76 19.43
C GLN A 28 -11.29 30.72 18.01
N LEU A 29 -11.35 31.83 17.29
CA LEU A 29 -10.79 31.94 15.94
C LEU A 29 -9.28 31.68 15.92
N ARG A 30 -8.55 32.14 16.93
CA ARG A 30 -7.10 31.86 17.05
C ARG A 30 -6.86 30.37 17.27
N SER A 31 -7.57 29.74 18.20
CA SER A 31 -7.44 28.30 18.47
C SER A 31 -7.81 27.44 17.26
N GLU A 32 -8.86 27.79 16.53
CA GLU A 32 -9.26 27.06 15.32
C GLU A 32 -8.23 27.19 14.21
N LYS A 33 -7.68 28.40 14.01
CA LYS A 33 -6.61 28.64 13.03
C LYS A 33 -5.34 27.85 13.37
N GLU A 34 -4.95 27.84 14.64
CA GLU A 34 -3.79 27.07 15.11
C GLU A 34 -4.01 25.57 14.91
N ARG A 35 -5.19 25.06 15.27
CA ARG A 35 -5.56 23.66 15.05
C ARG A 35 -5.50 23.27 13.56
N SER A 36 -6.08 24.09 12.68
CA SER A 36 -6.07 23.85 11.24
C SER A 36 -4.65 23.87 10.66
N TYR A 37 -3.79 24.79 11.12
CA TYR A 37 -2.38 24.82 10.74
C TYR A 37 -1.66 23.53 11.15
N MET A 38 -1.82 23.10 12.41
CA MET A 38 -1.18 21.88 12.91
C MET A 38 -1.71 20.62 12.22
N GLU A 39 -2.99 20.56 11.85
CA GLU A 39 -3.55 19.47 11.05
C GLU A 39 -2.85 19.37 9.68
N GLY A 40 -2.60 20.49 9.02
CA GLY A 40 -1.84 20.53 7.76
C GLY A 40 -0.40 20.07 7.92
N VAL A 41 0.28 20.49 8.99
CA VAL A 41 1.64 20.04 9.32
C VAL A 41 1.68 18.53 9.53
N ASN A 42 0.76 17.99 10.33
CA ASN A 42 0.71 16.55 10.60
C ASN A 42 0.45 15.74 9.33
N LYS A 43 -0.45 16.18 8.45
CA LYS A 43 -0.64 15.54 7.13
C LYS A 43 0.63 15.53 6.29
N GLY A 44 1.39 16.63 6.31
CA GLY A 44 2.68 16.69 5.63
C GLY A 44 3.71 15.72 6.21
N LEU A 45 3.73 15.57 7.54
CA LEU A 45 4.58 14.60 8.23
C LEU A 45 4.15 13.16 7.91
N ASP A 46 2.86 12.85 7.86
CA ASP A 46 2.35 11.53 7.49
C ASP A 46 2.75 11.17 6.06
N ILE A 47 2.66 12.13 5.12
CA ILE A 47 3.11 11.94 3.74
C ILE A 47 4.62 11.69 3.69
N ALA A 48 5.41 12.50 4.40
CA ALA A 48 6.85 12.33 4.46
C ALA A 48 7.23 10.98 5.08
N GLU A 49 6.58 10.59 6.16
CA GLU A 49 6.78 9.29 6.81
C GLU A 49 6.43 8.13 5.85
N ASN A 50 5.32 8.23 5.12
CA ASN A 50 4.93 7.24 4.11
C ASN A 50 5.89 7.15 2.92
N LEU A 51 6.60 8.23 2.56
CA LEU A 51 7.65 8.17 1.54
C LEU A 51 8.83 7.31 1.98
N PHE A 52 9.15 7.28 3.28
CA PHE A 52 10.23 6.48 3.83
C PHE A 52 9.78 5.09 4.29
N LYS A 53 8.50 4.93 4.66
CA LYS A 53 7.87 3.63 4.89
C LYS A 53 7.54 3.01 3.53
N CYS A 54 8.50 2.31 2.95
CA CYS A 54 8.31 1.61 1.68
C CYS A 54 7.27 0.49 1.83
N THR A 55 5.99 0.82 1.65
CA THR A 55 4.86 -0.14 1.67
C THR A 55 4.95 -1.18 0.54
N ASN A 56 5.84 -0.97 -0.42
CA ASN A 56 6.07 -1.87 -1.55
C ASN A 56 7.33 -2.76 -1.42
N TYR A 57 8.22 -2.54 -0.45
CA TYR A 57 9.52 -3.26 -0.43
C TYR A 57 9.63 -4.38 0.60
N GLU A 58 8.64 -4.54 1.48
CA GLU A 58 8.61 -5.68 2.39
C GLU A 58 7.18 -6.20 2.49
N LYS A 59 6.65 -6.78 1.39
CA LYS A 59 5.64 -7.83 1.57
C LYS A 59 6.35 -8.97 2.30
N THR A 60 6.22 -8.97 3.62
CA THR A 60 6.74 -9.99 4.54
C THR A 60 6.04 -11.34 4.31
N GLU A 61 4.89 -11.31 3.66
CA GLU A 61 4.29 -12.46 3.01
C GLU A 61 4.93 -12.58 1.64
N GLN A 62 5.83 -13.55 1.52
CA GLN A 62 6.28 -14.12 0.27
C GLN A 62 5.02 -14.56 -0.48
N GLU A 63 4.46 -13.63 -1.25
CA GLU A 63 3.21 -13.82 -1.96
C GLU A 63 3.39 -15.04 -2.85
N ALA A 64 2.69 -16.13 -2.51
CA ALA A 64 2.70 -17.39 -3.25
C ALA A 64 2.51 -17.16 -4.76
N THR A 65 1.91 -16.03 -5.14
CA THR A 65 1.76 -15.50 -6.49
C THR A 65 2.98 -15.64 -7.40
N TYR A 66 4.21 -15.46 -6.91
CA TYR A 66 5.40 -15.62 -7.77
C TYR A 66 5.66 -17.10 -8.09
N THR A 67 5.67 -17.96 -7.07
CA THR A 67 5.88 -19.41 -7.26
C THR A 67 4.70 -20.05 -7.97
N ASP A 68 3.46 -19.64 -7.66
CA ASP A 68 2.24 -20.07 -8.33
C ASP A 68 2.27 -19.68 -9.81
N GLY A 69 2.66 -18.44 -10.14
CA GLY A 69 2.81 -17.98 -11.51
C GLY A 69 3.87 -18.77 -12.29
N VAL A 70 4.99 -19.12 -11.65
CA VAL A 70 6.02 -19.99 -12.26
C VAL A 70 5.48 -21.41 -12.48
N CYS A 71 4.77 -21.98 -11.52
CA CYS A 71 4.16 -23.30 -11.63
C CYS A 71 3.07 -23.36 -12.71
N ASP A 72 2.32 -22.29 -12.92
CA ASP A 72 1.31 -22.18 -13.98
C ASP A 72 1.97 -22.13 -15.36
N VAL A 73 3.08 -21.39 -15.51
CA VAL A 73 3.86 -21.37 -16.76
C VAL A 73 4.39 -22.76 -17.10
N PHE A 74 4.94 -23.50 -16.13
CA PHE A 74 5.38 -24.88 -16.36
C PHE A 74 4.23 -25.81 -16.76
N TYR A 75 3.04 -25.63 -16.18
CA TYR A 75 1.88 -26.43 -16.53
C TYR A 75 1.43 -26.18 -17.97
N GLU A 76 1.24 -24.92 -18.36
CA GLU A 76 0.76 -24.58 -19.70
C GLU A 76 1.79 -24.93 -20.76
N LEU A 77 3.08 -24.66 -20.53
CA LEU A 77 4.13 -25.07 -21.48
C LEU A 77 4.26 -26.59 -21.59
N GLY A 78 4.16 -27.31 -20.46
CA GLY A 78 4.19 -28.77 -20.46
C GLY A 78 3.04 -29.36 -21.26
N LYS A 79 1.83 -28.84 -21.06
CA LYS A 79 0.63 -29.24 -21.81
C LYS A 79 0.75 -28.98 -23.31
N GLU A 80 1.25 -27.82 -23.72
CA GLU A 80 1.42 -27.48 -25.15
C GLU A 80 2.50 -28.34 -25.82
N LEU A 81 3.51 -28.79 -25.07
CA LEU A 81 4.61 -29.61 -25.58
C LEU A 81 4.40 -31.12 -25.36
N ASP A 82 3.28 -31.54 -24.76
CA ASP A 82 3.01 -32.91 -24.30
C ASP A 82 4.12 -33.48 -23.39
N ILE A 83 4.64 -32.64 -22.50
CA ILE A 83 5.68 -32.97 -21.52
C ILE A 83 5.08 -32.95 -20.11
N PRO A 84 5.21 -34.04 -19.33
CA PRO A 84 4.74 -34.04 -17.95
C PRO A 84 5.57 -33.08 -17.09
N THR A 85 4.91 -32.22 -16.31
CA THR A 85 5.56 -31.22 -15.44
C THR A 85 5.11 -31.27 -13.98
N GLN A 86 4.19 -32.18 -13.62
CA GLN A 86 3.59 -32.25 -12.29
C GLN A 86 4.64 -32.45 -11.19
N ASP A 87 5.61 -33.33 -11.41
CA ASP A 87 6.67 -33.63 -10.45
C ASP A 87 7.67 -32.47 -10.28
N ILE A 88 7.88 -31.66 -11.31
CA ILE A 88 8.70 -30.44 -11.24
C ILE A 88 7.97 -29.37 -10.41
N ARG A 89 6.66 -29.22 -10.62
CA ARG A 89 5.81 -28.26 -9.88
C ARG A 89 5.67 -28.63 -8.41
N ASP A 90 5.52 -29.92 -8.11
CA ASP A 90 5.31 -30.42 -6.74
C ASP A 90 6.59 -30.38 -5.89
N ASN A 91 7.77 -30.32 -6.51
CA ASN A 91 9.07 -30.40 -5.84
C ASN A 91 9.98 -29.20 -6.13
N ILE A 92 9.42 -28.03 -6.43
CA ILE A 92 10.21 -26.84 -6.78
C ILE A 92 11.01 -26.31 -5.58
N SER A 93 12.30 -26.66 -5.55
CA SER A 93 13.32 -26.15 -4.61
C SER A 93 13.85 -24.78 -5.04
N SER A 94 14.01 -24.58 -6.35
CA SER A 94 14.45 -23.34 -6.98
C SER A 94 13.94 -23.26 -8.43
N VAL A 95 13.72 -22.03 -8.93
CA VAL A 95 13.25 -21.81 -10.31
C VAL A 95 14.31 -22.24 -11.33
N ASP A 96 15.59 -21.99 -11.05
CA ASP A 96 16.69 -22.35 -11.96
C ASP A 96 16.79 -23.87 -12.15
N GLU A 97 16.66 -24.64 -11.08
CA GLU A 97 16.67 -26.11 -11.13
C GLU A 97 15.46 -26.65 -11.90
N ALA A 98 14.26 -26.12 -11.63
CA ALA A 98 13.05 -26.49 -12.35
C ALA A 98 13.15 -26.20 -13.86
N CYS A 99 13.71 -25.03 -14.22
CA CYS A 99 13.95 -24.65 -15.61
C CYS A 99 14.95 -25.60 -16.30
N ALA A 100 16.02 -26.00 -15.62
CA ALA A 100 17.00 -26.92 -16.16
C ALA A 100 16.37 -28.29 -16.45
N LEU A 101 15.63 -28.86 -15.49
CA LEU A 101 14.93 -30.13 -15.64
C LEU A 101 13.91 -30.09 -16.78
N PHE A 102 13.12 -29.01 -16.87
CA PHE A 102 12.15 -28.88 -17.95
C PHE A 102 12.83 -28.73 -19.33
N ALA A 103 13.94 -27.99 -19.41
CA ALA A 103 14.72 -27.85 -20.63
C ALA A 103 15.40 -29.15 -21.07
N ASP A 104 15.82 -30.02 -20.13
CA ASP A 104 16.30 -31.37 -20.46
C ASP A 104 15.17 -32.20 -21.08
N ARG A 105 13.97 -32.20 -20.50
CA ARG A 105 12.81 -32.93 -21.05
C ARG A 105 12.40 -32.46 -22.44
N ILE A 106 12.42 -31.14 -22.68
CA ILE A 106 12.16 -30.58 -24.02
C ILE A 106 13.19 -31.12 -25.02
N ARG A 107 14.48 -31.14 -24.64
CA ARG A 107 15.54 -31.69 -25.50
C ARG A 107 15.35 -33.19 -25.77
N GLU A 108 14.98 -33.96 -24.75
CA GLU A 108 14.71 -35.40 -24.88
C GLU A 108 13.49 -35.67 -25.77
N ALA A 109 12.39 -34.93 -25.59
CA ALA A 109 11.20 -35.05 -26.42
C ALA A 109 11.52 -34.76 -27.90
N ILE A 110 12.26 -33.66 -28.17
CA ILE A 110 12.70 -33.30 -29.52
C ILE A 110 13.66 -34.36 -30.10
N ALA A 111 14.51 -34.97 -29.28
CA ALA A 111 15.44 -36.00 -29.73
C ALA A 111 14.74 -37.35 -30.00
N GLY A 112 13.75 -37.71 -29.18
CA GLY A 112 12.92 -38.91 -29.35
C GLY A 112 12.04 -38.84 -30.60
N ASP A 113 11.50 -37.66 -30.92
CA ASP A 113 10.69 -37.43 -32.13
C ASP A 113 11.52 -37.54 -33.43
N LYS A 114 12.84 -37.31 -33.36
CA LYS A 114 13.76 -37.50 -34.49
C LYS A 114 14.20 -38.96 -34.69
N GLY A 115 13.74 -39.89 -33.84
CA GLY A 115 14.19 -41.29 -33.79
C GLY A 115 13.29 -42.30 -34.50
N ASP A 116 12.10 -41.93 -34.98
CA ASP A 116 11.18 -42.85 -35.67
C ASP A 116 11.08 -42.53 -37.18
N PRO A 117 11.96 -43.09 -38.02
CA PRO A 117 11.63 -43.27 -39.43
C PRO A 117 10.56 -44.37 -39.48
N GLY A 118 9.30 -43.93 -39.58
CA GLY A 118 8.12 -44.78 -39.55
C GLY A 118 8.33 -46.14 -40.22
N THR A 119 8.14 -47.18 -39.43
CA THR A 119 7.92 -48.53 -39.96
C THR A 119 6.42 -48.69 -40.19
N VAL A 120 5.93 -48.39 -41.40
CA VAL A 120 5.03 -49.19 -42.27
C VAL A 120 4.98 -48.50 -43.64
#